data_AF-A0A6J3LZK5-F1
#
_entry.id   AF-A0A6J3LZK5-F1
#
_cell.length_a   1.000
_cell.length_b   1.000
_cell.length_c   1.000
_cell.angle_alpha   90.00
_cell.angle_beta   90.00
_cell.angle_gamma   90.00
#
_symmetry.space_group_name_H-M   'P 1'
#
loop_
_entity.id
_entity.type
_entity.pdbx_description
1 polymer ?
#
loop_
_entity_poly.entity_id
_entity_poly.type
_entity_poly.pdbx_seq_one_letter_code
_entity_poly.pdbx_strand_id
1 'polypeptide(L)'
;MIRRCLCIAFVEWQSRHKVHSVSRTAEALHRRLQMSMEEASSMLKQMVDAGGRFVNLEMHAGEGVSIILGQGSESRWIKLLPKKGEQFKKMVQHLRDLQLHERYPRECELRVKVVNWLLSRFDGGMSSPADSISPDRSSPLDLGLAKANFPTNNMVAAP
;
A
#
# COMPACT_ATOMS: atom_id res chain seq x y z
N MET A 1 -2.15 3.71 -12.05
CA MET A 1 -3.29 3.61 -11.11
C MET A 1 -2.88 3.04 -9.75
N ILE A 2 -2.57 1.73 -9.65
CA ILE A 2 -2.27 1.06 -8.36
C ILE A 2 -1.19 1.80 -7.55
N ARG A 3 -0.10 2.22 -8.19
CA ARG A 3 0.97 2.98 -7.53
C ARG A 3 0.48 4.29 -6.91
N ARG A 4 -0.44 5.02 -7.56
CA ARG A 4 -1.05 6.23 -6.99
C ARG A 4 -1.91 5.92 -5.77
N CYS A 5 -2.74 4.88 -5.86
CA CYS A 5 -3.52 4.40 -4.71
C CYS A 5 -2.60 4.01 -3.55
N LEU A 6 -1.44 3.41 -3.83
CA LEU A 6 -0.45 3.05 -2.83
C LEU A 6 0.21 4.28 -2.19
N CYS A 7 0.57 5.30 -2.97
CA CYS A 7 1.07 6.57 -2.44
C CYS A 7 0.03 7.27 -1.54
N ILE A 8 -1.23 7.31 -1.97
CA ILE A 8 -2.34 7.88 -1.20
C ILE A 8 -2.53 7.10 0.10
N ALA A 9 -2.60 5.77 0.02
CA ALA A 9 -2.77 4.90 1.18
C ALA A 9 -1.64 5.09 2.20
N PHE A 10 -0.39 5.27 1.78
CA PHE A 10 0.70 5.56 2.72
C PHE A 10 0.50 6.88 3.46
N VAL A 11 0.07 7.93 2.78
CA VAL A 11 -0.16 9.24 3.41
C VAL A 11 -1.36 9.19 4.35
N GLU A 12 -2.45 8.54 3.96
CA GLU A 12 -3.61 8.34 4.82
C GLU A 12 -3.26 7.49 6.05
N TRP A 13 -2.46 6.42 5.88
CA TRP A 13 -1.99 5.59 6.98
C TRP A 13 -1.11 6.37 7.97
N GLN A 14 -0.12 7.14 7.47
CA GLN A 14 0.72 8.00 8.30
C GLN A 14 -0.10 9.01 9.09
N SER A 15 -1.15 9.56 8.48
CA SER A 15 -2.08 10.48 9.14
C SER A 15 -2.89 9.78 10.24
N ARG A 16 -3.47 8.60 9.97
CA ARG A 16 -4.26 7.81 10.94
C ARG A 16 -3.45 7.42 12.18
N HIS A 17 -2.20 7.01 11.98
CA HIS A 17 -1.33 6.52 13.05
C HIS A 17 -0.44 7.62 13.67
N LYS A 18 -0.55 8.87 13.20
CA LYS A 18 0.31 10.00 13.62
C LYS A 18 1.82 9.71 13.46
N VAL A 19 2.18 8.90 12.46
CA VAL A 19 3.57 8.56 12.14
C VAL A 19 3.99 9.35 10.91
N HIS A 20 4.58 10.52 11.12
CA HIS A 20 5.04 11.39 10.03
C HIS A 20 6.51 11.14 9.63
N SER A 21 7.16 10.11 10.18
CA SER A 21 8.55 9.79 9.83
C SER A 21 8.65 8.70 8.77
N VAL A 22 9.36 9.02 7.70
CA VAL A 22 9.69 8.08 6.61
C VAL A 22 10.46 6.88 7.16
N SER A 23 11.36 7.09 8.13
CA SER A 23 12.19 6.02 8.71
C SER A 23 11.38 4.94 9.42
N ARG A 24 10.36 5.30 10.22
CA ARG A 24 9.50 4.30 10.90
C ARG A 24 8.61 3.54 9.91
N THR A 25 8.18 4.22 8.84
CA THR A 25 7.43 3.58 7.75
C THR A 25 8.35 2.64 6.95
N ALA A 26 9.62 3.00 6.77
CA ALA A 26 10.64 2.18 6.09
C ALA A 26 11.00 0.94 6.89
N GLU A 27 11.13 1.04 8.21
CA GLU A 27 11.37 -0.12 9.09
C GLU A 27 10.28 -1.19 8.96
N ALA A 28 9.02 -0.78 8.89
CA ALA A 28 7.89 -1.70 8.71
C ALA A 28 7.88 -2.38 7.31
N LEU A 29 8.45 -1.73 6.30
CA LEU A 29 8.42 -2.19 4.90
C LEU A 29 9.67 -2.95 4.48
N HIS A 30 10.86 -2.60 4.97
CA HIS A 30 12.11 -3.27 4.60
C HIS A 30 12.04 -4.77 4.93
N ARG A 31 11.42 -5.13 6.07
CA ARG A 31 11.22 -6.53 6.50
C ARG A 31 10.34 -7.31 5.53
N ARG A 32 9.46 -6.64 4.79
CA ARG A 32 8.50 -7.26 3.86
C ARG A 32 8.99 -7.31 2.43
N LEU A 33 9.75 -6.30 2.00
CA LEU A 33 10.14 -6.12 0.61
C LEU A 33 11.55 -6.62 0.29
N GLN A 34 12.28 -7.17 1.28
CA GLN A 34 13.64 -7.72 1.11
C GLN A 34 14.60 -6.76 0.37
N MET A 35 14.48 -5.46 0.65
CA MET A 35 15.34 -4.40 0.08
C MET A 35 16.13 -3.72 1.20
N SER A 36 17.19 -3.00 0.82
CA SER A 36 17.97 -2.23 1.79
C SER A 36 17.12 -1.13 2.43
N MET A 37 17.47 -0.76 3.67
CA MET A 37 16.77 0.31 4.40
C MET A 37 16.87 1.66 3.68
N GLU A 38 17.99 1.90 2.98
CA GLU A 38 18.25 3.11 2.20
C GLU A 38 17.36 3.18 0.97
N GLU A 39 17.25 2.09 0.20
CA GLU A 39 16.34 2.00 -0.94
C GLU A 39 14.88 2.12 -0.51
N ALA A 40 14.48 1.44 0.57
CA ALA A 40 13.15 1.54 1.14
C ALA A 40 12.81 2.99 1.55
N SER A 41 13.74 3.66 2.22
CA SER A 41 13.56 5.05 2.68
C SER A 41 13.47 6.03 1.51
N SER A 42 14.32 5.87 0.50
CA SER A 42 14.31 6.70 -0.71
C SER A 42 12.99 6.52 -1.49
N MET A 43 12.57 5.26 -1.68
CA MET A 43 11.30 4.93 -2.34
C MET A 43 10.12 5.53 -1.58
N LEU A 44 10.05 5.34 -0.26
CA LEU A 44 8.97 5.86 0.56
C LEU A 44 8.91 7.38 0.55
N LYS A 45 10.05 8.06 0.60
CA LYS A 45 10.09 9.52 0.52
C LYS A 45 9.43 10.02 -0.77
N GLN A 46 9.72 9.37 -1.90
CA GLN A 46 9.09 9.71 -3.19
C GLN A 46 7.59 9.42 -3.17
N MET A 47 7.18 8.28 -2.60
CA MET A 47 5.78 7.89 -2.54
C MET A 47 4.95 8.80 -1.63
N VAL A 48 5.50 9.22 -0.48
CA VAL A 48 4.85 10.14 0.45
C VAL A 48 4.74 11.54 -0.15
N ASP A 49 5.77 12.07 -0.83
CA ASP A 49 5.65 13.38 -1.52
C ASP A 49 4.60 13.33 -2.63
N ALA A 50 4.58 12.24 -3.41
CA ALA A 50 3.55 12.04 -4.44
C ALA A 50 2.15 11.93 -3.83
N GLY A 51 2.00 11.08 -2.82
CA GLY A 51 0.74 10.85 -2.11
C GLY A 51 0.20 12.14 -1.50
N GLY A 52 1.06 12.97 -0.90
CA GLY A 52 0.65 14.24 -0.30
C GLY A 52 0.08 15.22 -1.34
N ARG A 53 0.65 15.24 -2.55
CA ARG A 53 0.10 16.04 -3.66
C ARG A 53 -1.24 15.49 -4.16
N PHE A 54 -1.38 14.17 -4.26
CA PHE A 54 -2.63 13.54 -4.68
C PHE A 54 -3.74 13.76 -3.65
N VAL A 55 -3.47 13.54 -2.37
CA VAL A 55 -4.43 13.79 -1.28
C VAL A 55 -4.84 15.26 -1.24
N ASN A 56 -3.88 16.19 -1.36
CA ASN A 56 -4.19 17.62 -1.42
C ASN A 56 -5.06 17.97 -2.64
N LEU A 57 -4.80 17.36 -3.79
CA LEU A 57 -5.62 17.54 -4.98
C LEU A 57 -7.04 17.02 -4.76
N GLU A 58 -7.19 15.80 -4.25
CA GLU A 58 -8.50 15.16 -4.02
C GLU A 58 -9.33 15.90 -2.97
N MET A 59 -8.69 16.44 -1.94
CA MET A 59 -9.33 17.29 -0.93
C MET A 59 -9.99 18.54 -1.55
N HIS A 60 -9.44 19.06 -2.65
CA HIS A 60 -9.93 20.27 -3.29
C HIS A 60 -10.78 20.01 -4.53
N ALA A 61 -10.42 19.05 -5.38
CA ALA A 61 -11.07 18.80 -6.66
C ALA A 61 -12.10 17.66 -6.60
N GLY A 62 -12.10 16.85 -5.54
CA GLY A 62 -12.96 15.68 -5.38
C GLY A 62 -12.16 14.38 -5.36
N GLU A 63 -12.68 13.40 -4.64
CA GLU A 63 -12.06 12.09 -4.48
C GLU A 63 -11.98 11.34 -5.83
N GLY A 64 -10.85 10.67 -6.09
CA GLY A 64 -10.62 9.92 -7.33
C GLY A 64 -10.10 10.74 -8.52
N VAL A 65 -10.14 12.07 -8.44
CA VAL A 65 -9.59 12.96 -9.49
C VAL A 65 -8.11 12.68 -9.78
N SER A 66 -7.33 12.33 -8.76
CA SER A 66 -5.91 12.00 -8.92
C SER A 66 -5.66 10.74 -9.78
N ILE A 67 -6.65 9.85 -9.86
CA ILE A 67 -6.59 8.63 -10.66
C ILE A 67 -6.99 8.91 -12.10
N ILE A 68 -8.04 9.71 -12.30
CA ILE A 68 -8.57 10.09 -13.62
C ILE A 68 -7.54 10.91 -14.40
N LEU A 69 -6.77 11.77 -13.73
CA LEU A 69 -5.85 12.69 -14.40
C LEU A 69 -4.67 12.03 -15.14
N GLY A 70 -4.57 10.70 -15.21
CA GLY A 70 -4.07 10.10 -16.45
C GLY A 70 -3.10 8.94 -16.34
N GLN A 71 -2.57 8.51 -17.50
CA GLN A 71 -1.70 7.35 -17.72
C GLN A 71 -0.18 7.67 -17.73
N GLY A 72 0.23 8.86 -17.25
CA GLY A 72 1.65 9.25 -17.18
C GLY A 72 2.37 8.80 -15.91
N SER A 73 3.72 8.76 -15.96
CA SER A 73 4.57 8.40 -14.82
C SER A 73 4.39 9.36 -13.63
N GLU A 74 4.42 8.84 -12.41
CA GLU A 74 4.25 9.61 -11.18
C GLU A 74 5.31 10.71 -11.04
N SER A 75 6.53 10.47 -11.53
CA SER A 75 7.61 11.46 -11.55
C SER A 75 7.28 12.71 -12.37
N ARG A 76 6.50 12.56 -13.45
CA ARG A 76 6.00 13.69 -14.24
C ARG A 76 4.92 14.46 -13.47
N TRP A 77 4.00 13.75 -12.81
CA TRP A 77 2.94 14.37 -12.03
C TRP A 77 3.44 15.14 -10.81
N ILE A 78 4.45 14.63 -10.10
CA ILE A 78 5.08 15.35 -8.99
C ILE A 78 5.70 16.67 -9.47
N LYS A 79 6.22 16.73 -10.70
CA LYS A 79 6.75 17.98 -11.25
C LYS A 79 5.66 18.95 -11.71
N LEU A 80 4.56 18.42 -12.25
CA LEU A 80 3.50 19.22 -12.85
C LEU A 80 2.43 19.70 -11.87
N LEU A 81 2.16 18.96 -10.79
CA LEU A 81 1.13 19.31 -9.81
C LEU A 81 1.66 20.39 -8.84
N PRO A 82 1.16 21.63 -8.91
CA PRO A 82 1.53 22.65 -7.95
C PRO A 82 1.02 22.25 -6.56
N LYS A 83 1.81 22.50 -5.51
CA LYS A 83 1.39 22.15 -4.13
C LYS A 83 0.36 23.13 -3.56
N LYS A 84 0.47 24.42 -3.90
CA LYS A 84 -0.37 25.52 -3.39
C LYS A 84 -0.25 26.76 -4.28
N GLY A 85 -1.04 27.80 -3.99
CA GLY A 85 -0.97 29.10 -4.65
C GLY A 85 -1.96 29.25 -5.82
N GLU A 86 -1.83 30.36 -6.56
CA GLU A 86 -2.81 30.73 -7.61
C GLU A 86 -2.88 29.73 -8.76
N GLN A 87 -1.75 29.15 -9.17
CA GLN A 87 -1.74 28.09 -10.18
C GLN A 87 -2.49 26.84 -9.71
N PHE A 88 -2.34 26.46 -8.43
CA PHE A 88 -3.08 25.34 -7.85
C PHE A 88 -4.58 25.62 -7.84
N LYS A 89 -5.01 26.82 -7.42
CA LYS A 89 -6.42 27.21 -7.41
C LYS A 89 -7.05 27.16 -8.79
N LYS A 90 -6.37 27.71 -9.81
CA LYS A 90 -6.83 27.67 -11.21
C LYS A 90 -6.98 26.24 -11.72
N MET A 91 -6.01 25.38 -11.43
CA MET A 91 -6.06 23.97 -11.79
C MET A 91 -7.23 23.26 -11.09
N VAL A 92 -7.41 23.44 -9.77
CA VAL A 92 -8.53 22.88 -9.02
C VAL A 92 -9.86 23.33 -9.59
N GLN A 93 -10.01 24.62 -9.91
CA GLN A 93 -11.25 25.14 -10.48
C GLN A 93 -11.54 24.48 -11.83
N HIS A 94 -10.55 24.41 -12.71
CA HIS A 94 -10.69 23.73 -14.00
C HIS A 94 -11.11 22.27 -13.85
N LEU A 95 -10.54 21.54 -12.88
CA LEU A 95 -10.91 20.14 -12.62
C LEU A 95 -12.33 19.98 -12.09
N ARG A 96 -12.81 20.92 -11.29
CA ARG A 96 -14.21 20.95 -10.83
C ARG A 96 -15.17 21.20 -11.99
N ASP A 97 -14.83 22.13 -12.88
CA ASP A 97 -15.64 22.48 -14.06
C ASP A 97 -15.75 21.30 -15.02
N LEU A 98 -14.75 20.42 -15.07
CA LEU A 98 -14.79 19.17 -15.86
C LEU A 98 -15.73 18.11 -15.27
N GLN A 99 -16.20 18.27 -14.03
CA GLN A 99 -17.12 17.35 -13.34
C GLN A 99 -16.65 15.88 -13.43
N LEU A 100 -15.35 15.65 -13.20
CA LEU A 100 -14.72 14.35 -13.44
C LEU A 100 -15.38 13.21 -12.64
N HIS A 101 -15.89 13.50 -11.45
CA HIS A 101 -16.60 12.52 -10.63
C HIS A 101 -17.90 12.00 -11.28
N GLU A 102 -18.60 12.86 -12.02
CA GLU A 102 -19.85 12.51 -12.74
C GLU A 102 -19.52 11.72 -14.01
N ARG A 103 -18.42 12.08 -14.68
CA ARG A 103 -18.00 11.46 -15.94
C ARG A 103 -17.30 10.12 -15.77
N TYR A 104 -16.62 9.91 -14.65
CA TYR A 104 -15.81 8.72 -14.36
C TYR A 104 -16.12 8.14 -12.96
N PRO A 105 -17.40 7.83 -12.66
CA PRO A 105 -17.81 7.41 -11.32
C PRO A 105 -17.17 6.07 -10.92
N ARG A 106 -16.95 5.18 -11.89
CA ARG A 106 -16.36 3.86 -11.66
C ARG A 106 -14.91 3.95 -11.22
N GLU A 107 -14.14 4.83 -11.84
CA GLU A 107 -12.72 5.06 -11.52
C GLU A 107 -12.57 5.67 -10.12
N CYS A 108 -13.44 6.64 -9.78
CA CYS A 108 -13.52 7.20 -8.44
C CYS A 108 -13.87 6.13 -7.40
N GLU A 109 -14.87 5.29 -7.65
CA GLU A 109 -15.24 4.22 -6.72
C GLU A 109 -14.12 3.18 -6.56
N LEU A 110 -13.44 2.84 -7.66
CA LEU A 110 -12.31 1.91 -7.64
C LEU A 110 -11.15 2.45 -6.81
N ARG A 111 -10.85 3.76 -6.88
CA ARG A 111 -9.88 4.42 -6.00
C ARG A 111 -10.22 4.15 -4.54
N VAL A 112 -11.46 4.41 -4.13
CA VAL A 112 -11.91 4.25 -2.74
C VAL A 112 -11.73 2.80 -2.29
N LYS A 113 -12.20 1.84 -3.09
CA LYS A 113 -12.07 0.40 -2.78
C LYS A 113 -10.61 -0.03 -2.63
N VAL A 114 -9.74 0.37 -3.56
CA VAL A 114 -8.32 -0.02 -3.54
C VAL A 114 -7.59 0.63 -2.38
N VAL A 115 -7.80 1.92 -2.11
CA VAL A 115 -7.17 2.63 -0.99
C VAL A 115 -7.62 2.02 0.35
N ASN A 116 -8.91 1.79 0.55
CA ASN A 116 -9.42 1.17 1.78
C ASN A 116 -8.91 -0.26 1.97
N TRP A 117 -8.81 -1.04 0.89
CA TRP A 117 -8.23 -2.38 0.94
C TRP A 117 -6.74 -2.32 1.34
N LEU A 118 -5.96 -1.40 0.78
CA LEU A 118 -4.54 -1.21 1.13
C LEU A 118 -4.38 -0.81 2.60
N LEU A 119 -5.19 0.14 3.08
CA LEU A 119 -5.16 0.59 4.47
C LEU A 119 -5.45 -0.56 5.45
N SER A 120 -6.48 -1.36 5.15
CA SER A 120 -6.81 -2.56 5.95
C SER A 120 -5.65 -3.56 6.01
N ARG A 121 -4.90 -3.71 4.90
CA ARG A 121 -3.71 -4.57 4.84
C ARG A 121 -2.52 -4.00 5.60
N PHE A 122 -2.37 -2.68 5.65
CA PHE A 122 -1.35 -2.04 6.47
C PHE A 122 -1.65 -2.20 7.96
N ASP A 123 -2.91 -2.01 8.35
CA ASP A 123 -3.37 -2.13 9.74
C ASP A 123 -3.31 -3.59 10.26
N GLY A 124 -3.81 -4.55 9.48
CA GLY A 124 -3.78 -5.98 9.83
C GLY A 124 -2.39 -6.62 9.83
N GLY A 125 -1.37 -5.87 9.41
CA GLY A 125 0.02 -6.29 9.44
C GLY A 125 0.78 -5.93 10.72
N MET A 126 0.17 -5.22 11.67
CA MET A 126 0.74 -4.90 12.99
C MET A 126 0.27 -5.86 14.10
N SER A 127 -0.61 -6.81 13.79
CA SER A 127 -0.88 -7.95 14.68
C SER A 127 0.30 -8.92 14.65
N SER A 128 1.28 -8.71 15.53
CA SER A 128 2.32 -9.71 15.79
C SER A 128 1.67 -11.01 16.30
N PRO A 129 1.96 -12.19 15.73
CA PRO A 129 1.48 -13.47 16.26
C PRO A 129 2.28 -13.95 17.50
N ALA A 130 2.96 -13.05 18.22
CA ALA A 130 3.84 -13.41 19.33
C ALA A 130 3.15 -13.51 20.71
N ASP A 131 1.90 -13.05 20.87
CA ASP A 131 1.24 -12.99 22.19
C ASP A 131 0.15 -14.06 22.41
N SER A 132 0.24 -15.21 21.75
CA SER A 132 -0.61 -16.37 22.07
C SER A 132 0.19 -17.65 22.28
N ILE A 133 1.18 -17.59 23.17
CA ILE A 133 1.63 -18.77 23.89
C ILE A 133 1.59 -18.44 25.37
N SER A 134 0.40 -18.54 25.97
CA SER A 134 0.31 -18.84 27.40
C SER A 134 0.64 -20.31 27.60
N PRO A 135 1.54 -20.65 28.54
CA PRO A 135 1.79 -22.02 28.90
C PRO A 135 0.72 -22.43 29.91
N ASP A 136 -0.04 -23.50 29.63
CA ASP A 136 -0.59 -24.25 30.75
C ASP A 136 -0.54 -25.76 30.52
N ARG A 137 -0.12 -26.41 31.60
CA ARG A 137 0.27 -27.80 31.74
C ARG A 137 -0.95 -28.66 31.99
N SER A 138 -0.93 -29.86 31.40
CA SER A 138 -1.44 -31.17 31.90
C SER A 138 -1.97 -31.96 30.70
N SER A 139 -1.71 -33.26 30.46
CA SER A 139 -0.88 -34.31 31.05
C SER A 139 -1.00 -35.53 30.08
N PRO A 140 -0.32 -36.67 30.31
CA PRO A 140 0.23 -37.53 29.26
C PRO A 140 -0.68 -38.70 28.87
N LEU A 141 -0.63 -39.13 27.60
CA LEU A 141 -0.85 -40.52 27.22
C LEU A 141 0.09 -40.94 26.09
N ASP A 142 0.94 -41.88 26.47
CA ASP A 142 1.82 -42.74 25.69
C ASP A 142 0.98 -43.68 24.81
N LEU A 143 1.40 -43.91 23.55
CA LEU A 143 1.17 -45.15 22.79
C LEU A 143 1.76 -45.08 21.37
N GLY A 144 2.86 -45.82 21.18
CA GLY A 144 2.92 -46.83 20.11
C GLY A 144 3.47 -46.42 18.74
N LEU A 145 4.74 -46.74 18.51
CA LEU A 145 5.27 -47.49 17.35
C LEU A 145 4.47 -47.46 16.03
N ALA A 146 5.08 -46.92 14.97
CA ALA A 146 5.52 -47.72 13.82
C ALA A 146 6.33 -46.89 12.82
N LYS A 147 7.56 -47.33 12.56
CA LYS A 147 8.34 -46.97 11.37
C LYS A 147 7.64 -47.58 10.15
N ALA A 148 7.45 -46.80 9.10
CA ALA A 148 7.15 -47.33 7.77
C ALA A 148 8.11 -46.73 6.74
N ASN A 149 8.88 -47.63 6.14
CA ASN A 149 9.84 -47.41 5.06
C ASN A 149 9.14 -46.90 3.80
N PHE A 150 9.71 -45.90 3.14
CA PHE A 150 9.42 -45.62 1.73
C PHE A 150 10.57 -46.14 0.86
N PRO A 151 10.30 -47.03 -0.11
CA PRO A 151 11.31 -47.48 -1.05
C PRO A 151 11.56 -46.42 -2.13
N THR A 152 12.84 -46.18 -2.40
CA THR A 152 13.38 -45.60 -3.62
C THR A 152 12.95 -46.44 -4.83
N ASN A 153 12.41 -45.81 -5.86
CA ASN A 153 12.40 -46.43 -7.18
C ASN A 153 12.91 -45.44 -8.24
N ASN A 154 14.02 -45.86 -8.84
CA ASN A 154 14.61 -45.36 -10.07
C ASN A 154 13.76 -45.77 -11.29
N MET A 155 14.13 -45.20 -12.44
CA MET A 155 13.86 -45.64 -13.82
C MET A 155 12.62 -45.00 -14.47
N VAL A 156 12.62 -44.59 -15.75
CA VAL A 156 13.62 -44.52 -16.82
C VAL A 156 13.08 -43.59 -17.91
N ALA A 157 13.98 -43.12 -18.76
CA ALA A 157 13.81 -42.26 -19.92
C ALA A 157 12.72 -42.66 -20.95
N ALA A 158 12.21 -41.61 -21.60
CA ALA A 158 11.94 -41.38 -23.04
C ALA A 158 11.50 -42.55 -23.95
N PRO A 159 10.67 -42.22 -24.94
CA PRO A 159 11.25 -41.86 -26.25
C PRO A 159 11.08 -40.38 -26.64
#